data_AF-C4V7X6-F1
#
_entry.id   AF-C4V7X6-F1
#
_cell.length_a   1.000
_cell.length_b   1.000
_cell.length_c   1.000
_cell.angle_alpha   90.00
_cell.angle_beta   90.00
_cell.angle_gamma   90.00
#
_symmetry.space_group_name_H-M   'P 1'
#
loop_
_entity.id
_entity.type
_entity.pdbx_description
1 polymer ?
#
loop_
_entity_poly.entity_id
_entity_poly.type
_entity_poly.pdbx_seq_one_letter_code
_entity_poly.pdbx_strand_id
1 'polypeptide(L)'
;MSSDEGWEEVYNDDLSIKLDTKEKQKRLHIKYDIFISLVNIFKEFLQDISIPQISEYLDFNIINKMYYLLKSENQLESTQFYFSDYVKNIKYFKFLKEHNISSRIFFIINKNIESFLEISVNKGIIKNKNKYKGCVFYIDINNTIEDYSWYFSTNMKNHSMFLEVLKHFKNLFSKPNIQNEFTELDERRRKEIPTSIIKFKKHPLYCLESLLKINQVLIDKKLIQGYFRGEPVFLKKYIVDLKSDKYFYKHGKIPKKIDGKDVSPSKIYKDLKFYSEDQVEDILLEDMSLSLVQDYLHPNHIPLNCVYIQNEYDEIICKKLKVDYRRCFVGFNKQNPIYKGVFIYKKDLFIVSNFIFEYFDFVKKLEIKERIEQIVKNWEKLTKLCKRYKKLRTRLG
;
A
#
# COMPACT_ATOMS: atom_id res chain seq x y z
N MET A 1 6.94 -31.57 32.83
CA MET A 1 7.15 -32.13 31.49
C MET A 1 6.45 -31.21 30.51
N SER A 2 7.19 -30.81 29.49
CA SER A 2 6.90 -29.92 28.34
C SER A 2 5.44 -29.53 28.07
N SER A 3 5.19 -28.23 28.01
CA SER A 3 4.11 -27.64 27.22
C SER A 3 4.70 -26.47 26.42
N ASP A 4 5.28 -26.81 25.27
CA ASP A 4 5.60 -25.88 24.18
C ASP A 4 4.29 -25.49 23.48
N GLU A 5 3.67 -24.39 23.90
CA GLU A 5 2.52 -23.74 23.22
C GLU A 5 2.55 -22.24 23.60
N GLY A 6 2.47 -21.23 22.73
CA GLY A 6 2.46 -21.16 21.28
C GLY A 6 2.90 -19.73 20.92
N TRP A 7 3.99 -19.60 20.17
CA TRP A 7 4.46 -18.34 19.56
C TRP A 7 4.06 -18.23 18.08
N GLU A 8 3.11 -19.05 17.64
CA GLU A 8 2.49 -18.94 16.33
C GLU A 8 1.25 -18.07 16.46
N GLU A 9 1.39 -16.77 16.13
CA GLU A 9 0.39 -15.98 15.36
C GLU A 9 0.68 -14.47 15.52
N VAL A 10 1.74 -13.98 14.86
CA VAL A 10 1.67 -12.78 13.99
C VAL A 10 2.66 -12.96 12.83
N TYR A 11 2.41 -13.97 12.00
CA TYR A 11 2.76 -13.89 10.58
C TYR A 11 1.45 -13.83 9.81
N ASN A 12 1.00 -12.61 9.53
CA ASN A 12 0.05 -12.39 8.42
C ASN A 12 0.78 -12.06 7.11
N ASP A 13 2.07 -12.43 7.01
CA ASP A 13 2.83 -12.41 5.75
C ASP A 13 3.51 -13.76 5.41
N ASP A 14 3.34 -14.81 6.21
CA ASP A 14 3.86 -16.16 5.90
C ASP A 14 2.77 -17.23 6.01
N LEU A 15 1.65 -17.03 5.30
CA LEU A 15 1.04 -18.15 4.60
C LEU A 15 1.98 -18.58 3.47
N SER A 16 3.13 -19.15 3.85
CA SER A 16 3.81 -20.12 3.01
C SER A 16 2.99 -21.42 3.04
N ILE A 17 1.76 -21.32 2.52
CA ILE A 17 1.35 -22.31 1.53
C ILE A 17 2.59 -22.39 0.64
N LYS A 18 3.26 -23.55 0.58
CA LYS A 18 4.14 -23.85 -0.55
C LYS A 18 3.23 -23.77 -1.77
N LEU A 19 2.93 -22.56 -2.22
CA LEU A 19 2.25 -22.27 -3.47
C LEU A 19 3.24 -22.88 -4.44
N ASP A 20 2.82 -24.01 -4.99
CA ASP A 20 3.54 -24.76 -5.98
C ASP A 20 4.23 -23.76 -6.89
N THR A 21 5.53 -23.89 -7.13
CA THR A 21 6.29 -22.97 -7.98
C THR A 21 5.55 -22.66 -9.29
N LYS A 22 4.75 -23.61 -9.78
CA LYS A 22 3.78 -23.46 -10.87
C LYS A 22 2.64 -22.47 -10.61
N GLU A 23 2.01 -22.47 -9.44
CA GLU A 23 0.99 -21.47 -9.08
C GLU A 23 1.58 -20.07 -8.97
N LYS A 24 2.78 -19.92 -8.38
CA LYS A 24 3.46 -18.62 -8.32
C LYS A 24 3.81 -18.11 -9.73
N GLN A 25 4.33 -18.98 -10.59
CA GLN A 25 4.58 -18.68 -12.00
C GLN A 25 3.31 -18.32 -12.76
N LYS A 26 2.21 -19.06 -12.55
CA LYS A 26 0.91 -18.79 -13.17
C LYS A 26 0.34 -17.43 -12.74
N ARG A 27 0.47 -17.08 -11.46
CA ARG A 27 0.07 -15.76 -10.94
C ARG A 27 0.90 -14.64 -11.57
N LEU A 28 2.22 -14.85 -11.71
CA LEU A 28 3.11 -13.91 -12.39
C LEU A 28 2.75 -13.72 -13.86
N HIS A 29 2.48 -14.80 -14.61
CA HIS A 29 2.02 -14.72 -15.99
C HIS A 29 0.74 -13.92 -16.13
N ILE A 30 -0.28 -14.19 -15.30
CA ILE A 30 -1.53 -13.43 -15.31
C ILE A 30 -1.29 -11.94 -15.05
N LYS A 31 -0.43 -11.61 -14.08
CA LYS A 31 -0.10 -10.22 -13.77
C LYS A 31 0.62 -9.54 -14.94
N TYR A 32 1.51 -10.27 -15.61
CA TYR A 32 2.23 -9.82 -16.79
C TYR A 32 1.28 -9.56 -17.98
N ASP A 33 0.33 -10.46 -18.24
CA ASP A 33 -0.68 -10.31 -19.30
C ASP A 33 -1.56 -9.06 -19.06
N ILE A 34 -1.96 -8.83 -17.81
CA ILE A 34 -2.71 -7.62 -17.42
C ILE A 34 -1.85 -6.37 -17.65
N PHE A 35 -0.58 -6.42 -17.25
CA PHE A 35 0.35 -5.31 -17.43
C PHE A 35 0.54 -4.97 -18.91
N ILE A 36 0.81 -5.97 -19.77
CA ILE A 36 0.90 -5.76 -21.23
C ILE A 36 -0.39 -5.15 -21.78
N SER A 37 -1.55 -5.67 -21.37
CA SER A 37 -2.85 -5.16 -21.85
C SER A 37 -3.01 -3.67 -21.53
N LEU A 38 -2.65 -3.26 -20.30
CA LEU A 38 -2.68 -1.86 -19.91
C LEU A 38 -1.63 -1.02 -20.65
N VAL A 39 -0.39 -1.50 -20.77
CA VAL A 39 0.65 -0.80 -21.56
C VAL A 39 0.18 -0.55 -22.99
N ASN A 40 -0.45 -1.53 -23.64
CA ASN A 40 -0.98 -1.37 -24.99
C ASN A 40 -2.09 -0.31 -25.05
N ILE A 41 -3.03 -0.31 -24.10
CA ILE A 41 -4.07 0.73 -24.04
C ILE A 41 -3.45 2.12 -23.88
N PHE A 42 -2.53 2.28 -22.94
CA PHE A 42 -1.91 3.58 -22.67
C PHE A 42 -0.99 4.04 -23.81
N LYS A 43 -0.32 3.11 -24.50
CA LYS A 43 0.46 3.40 -25.71
C LYS A 43 -0.43 4.00 -26.80
N GLU A 44 -1.57 3.38 -27.09
CA GLU A 44 -2.54 3.91 -28.07
C GLU A 44 -3.12 5.27 -27.61
N PHE A 45 -3.32 5.44 -26.31
CA PHE A 45 -3.74 6.70 -25.72
C PHE A 45 -2.73 7.84 -25.86
N LEU A 46 -1.43 7.54 -25.91
CA LEU A 46 -0.36 8.52 -26.07
C LEU A 46 -0.03 8.86 -27.53
N GLN A 47 -0.49 8.07 -28.50
CA GLN A 47 -0.27 8.37 -29.92
C GLN A 47 -1.00 9.65 -30.36
N ASP A 48 -0.34 10.51 -31.11
CA ASP A 48 -0.97 11.68 -31.72
C ASP A 48 -2.01 11.24 -32.77
N ILE A 49 -3.10 12.00 -32.86
CA ILE A 49 -4.19 11.72 -33.80
C ILE A 49 -4.47 13.01 -34.57
N SER A 50 -4.49 12.92 -35.91
CA SER A 50 -4.98 14.02 -36.75
C SER A 50 -6.48 14.15 -36.54
N ILE A 51 -6.90 15.22 -35.86
CA ILE A 51 -8.31 15.52 -35.62
C ILE A 51 -8.83 16.38 -36.79
N PRO A 52 -9.85 15.94 -37.53
CA PRO A 52 -10.42 16.74 -38.62
C PRO A 52 -11.08 18.00 -38.05
N GLN A 53 -10.78 19.16 -38.64
CA GLN A 53 -11.43 20.42 -38.28
C GLN A 53 -12.89 20.42 -38.75
N ILE A 54 -13.83 20.59 -37.81
CA ILE A 54 -15.25 20.82 -38.12
C ILE A 54 -15.49 22.33 -38.17
N SER A 55 -15.83 22.85 -39.36
CA SER A 55 -16.04 24.29 -39.61
C SER A 55 -17.42 24.82 -39.21
N GLU A 56 -18.31 23.97 -38.69
CA GLU A 56 -19.72 24.31 -38.44
C GLU A 56 -20.03 24.28 -36.93
N TYR A 57 -20.51 25.40 -36.40
CA TYR A 57 -20.65 25.67 -34.96
C TYR A 57 -21.83 24.97 -34.27
N LEU A 58 -22.75 24.35 -35.01
CA LEU A 58 -23.88 23.62 -34.43
C LEU A 58 -24.33 22.53 -35.40
N ASP A 59 -23.86 21.31 -35.18
CA ASP A 59 -24.47 20.14 -35.81
C ASP A 59 -25.07 19.26 -34.70
N PHE A 60 -26.41 19.28 -34.56
CA PHE A 60 -27.13 18.36 -33.68
C PHE A 60 -26.89 16.89 -34.08
N ASN A 61 -26.31 16.65 -35.26
CA ASN A 61 -25.83 15.38 -35.75
C ASN A 61 -24.32 15.17 -35.62
N ILE A 62 -23.60 15.91 -34.77
CA ILE A 62 -22.15 15.71 -34.50
C ILE A 62 -21.86 14.21 -34.34
N ILE A 63 -22.64 13.45 -33.56
CA ILE A 63 -22.45 12.00 -33.39
C ILE A 63 -22.56 11.22 -34.72
N ASN A 64 -23.57 11.52 -35.55
CA ASN A 64 -23.76 10.86 -36.85
C ASN A 64 -22.68 11.26 -37.85
N LYS A 65 -22.32 12.55 -37.90
CA LYS A 65 -21.25 13.08 -38.76
C LYS A 65 -19.88 12.55 -38.33
N MET A 66 -19.64 12.37 -37.03
CA MET A 66 -18.45 11.71 -36.49
C MET A 66 -18.40 10.23 -36.90
N TYR A 67 -19.53 9.52 -36.85
CA TYR A 67 -19.62 8.14 -37.35
C TYR A 67 -19.28 8.07 -38.84
N TYR A 68 -19.78 9.03 -39.65
CA TYR A 68 -19.48 9.11 -41.07
C TYR A 68 -18.03 9.53 -41.36
N LEU A 69 -17.45 10.49 -40.64
CA LEU A 69 -16.07 10.94 -40.83
C LEU A 69 -15.05 9.82 -40.57
N LEU A 70 -15.26 9.07 -39.49
CA LEU A 70 -14.46 7.87 -39.18
C LEU A 70 -14.65 6.76 -40.22
N LYS A 71 -15.79 6.73 -40.92
CA LYS A 71 -16.07 5.77 -41.99
C LYS A 71 -15.55 6.22 -43.36
N SER A 72 -15.52 7.54 -43.63
CA SER A 72 -15.14 8.14 -44.92
C SER A 72 -13.64 8.34 -45.07
N GLU A 73 -12.89 8.47 -43.98
CA GLU A 73 -11.45 8.23 -44.02
C GLU A 73 -11.23 6.73 -44.25
N ASN A 74 -10.78 6.35 -45.44
CA ASN A 74 -10.33 4.99 -45.79
C ASN A 74 -9.13 4.54 -44.91
N GLN A 75 -9.38 4.28 -43.62
CA GLN A 75 -8.55 3.47 -42.72
C GLN A 75 -9.33 2.30 -42.10
N LEU A 76 -10.55 2.01 -42.58
CA LEU A 76 -11.39 0.94 -42.01
C LEU A 76 -11.90 -0.12 -43.00
N GLU A 77 -11.72 0.04 -44.32
CA GLU A 77 -12.23 -0.96 -45.29
C GLU A 77 -11.20 -1.57 -46.25
N SER A 78 -9.91 -1.23 -46.20
CA SER A 78 -8.92 -2.01 -46.97
C SER A 78 -7.51 -1.91 -46.42
N THR A 79 -7.12 -2.92 -45.63
CA THR A 79 -5.84 -3.65 -45.68
C THR A 79 -5.73 -4.49 -44.41
N GLN A 80 -5.14 -5.67 -44.53
CA GLN A 80 -5.11 -6.72 -43.51
C GLN A 80 -4.24 -6.37 -42.29
N PHE A 81 -4.71 -5.50 -41.40
CA PHE A 81 -4.22 -5.42 -40.02
C PHE A 81 -5.40 -5.19 -39.06
N TYR A 82 -5.60 -6.16 -38.16
CA TYR A 82 -6.67 -6.18 -37.16
C TYR A 82 -6.57 -5.00 -36.18
N PHE A 83 -7.15 -3.85 -36.50
CA PHE A 83 -7.43 -2.84 -35.47
C PHE A 83 -8.54 -3.39 -34.57
N SER A 84 -8.15 -3.84 -33.38
CA SER A 84 -9.09 -4.20 -32.31
C SER A 84 -10.08 -3.05 -32.05
N ASP A 85 -11.35 -3.36 -31.83
CA ASP A 85 -12.44 -2.38 -31.67
C ASP A 85 -12.15 -1.28 -30.63
N TYR A 86 -11.27 -1.55 -29.66
CA TYR A 86 -10.89 -0.55 -28.67
C TYR A 86 -10.04 0.60 -29.19
N VAL A 87 -9.22 0.40 -30.24
CA VAL A 87 -8.40 1.48 -30.83
C VAL A 87 -9.31 2.50 -31.51
N LYS A 88 -10.39 2.04 -32.16
CA LYS A 88 -11.42 2.92 -32.75
C LYS A 88 -12.10 3.77 -31.66
N ASN A 89 -12.44 3.15 -30.54
CA ASN A 89 -13.04 3.87 -29.42
C ASN A 89 -12.07 4.88 -28.77
N ILE A 90 -10.76 4.58 -28.72
CA ILE A 90 -9.75 5.54 -28.27
C ILE A 90 -9.71 6.76 -29.20
N LYS A 91 -9.65 6.55 -30.53
CA LYS A 91 -9.71 7.63 -31.53
C LYS A 91 -10.95 8.51 -31.31
N TYR A 92 -12.11 7.87 -31.18
CA TYR A 92 -13.37 8.57 -30.96
C TYR A 92 -13.41 9.34 -29.62
N PHE A 93 -12.88 8.75 -28.55
CA PHE A 93 -12.75 9.39 -27.25
C PHE A 93 -11.84 10.64 -27.31
N LYS A 94 -10.68 10.56 -27.97
CA LYS A 94 -9.79 11.73 -28.11
C LYS A 94 -10.46 12.84 -28.91
N PHE A 95 -11.18 12.49 -29.97
CA PHE A 95 -11.95 13.47 -30.73
C PHE A 95 -13.01 14.17 -29.85
N LEU A 96 -13.80 13.41 -29.09
CA LEU A 96 -14.77 13.99 -28.13
C LEU A 96 -14.09 14.93 -27.13
N LYS A 97 -12.90 14.54 -26.64
CA LYS A 97 -12.11 15.33 -25.72
C LYS A 97 -11.67 16.68 -26.30
N GLU A 98 -11.20 16.71 -27.54
CA GLU A 98 -10.78 17.94 -28.23
C GLU A 98 -11.94 18.92 -28.44
N HIS A 99 -13.15 18.39 -28.63
CA HIS A 99 -14.38 19.18 -28.75
C HIS A 99 -15.05 19.48 -27.40
N ASN A 100 -14.39 19.20 -26.26
CA ASN A 100 -14.92 19.39 -24.91
C ASN A 100 -16.28 18.69 -24.67
N ILE A 101 -16.53 17.56 -25.35
CA ILE A 101 -17.72 16.75 -25.13
C ILE A 101 -17.45 15.77 -23.99
N SER A 102 -18.17 15.96 -22.89
CA SER A 102 -18.11 15.13 -21.68
C SER A 102 -18.29 13.65 -22.03
N SER A 103 -17.22 12.88 -21.89
CA SER A 103 -17.18 11.48 -22.28
C SER A 103 -16.26 10.65 -21.38
N ARG A 104 -16.50 9.34 -21.38
CA ARG A 104 -15.69 8.33 -20.69
C ARG A 104 -15.55 7.12 -21.59
N ILE A 105 -14.34 6.58 -21.69
CA ILE A 105 -14.10 5.30 -22.35
C ILE A 105 -13.85 4.23 -21.29
N PHE A 106 -14.57 3.13 -21.40
CA PHE A 106 -14.44 1.97 -20.52
C PHE A 106 -13.66 0.88 -21.24
N PHE A 107 -12.71 0.27 -20.56
CA PHE A 107 -11.96 -0.89 -21.03
C PHE A 107 -12.33 -2.12 -20.23
N ILE A 108 -12.50 -3.24 -20.93
CA ILE A 108 -12.69 -4.56 -20.34
C ILE A 108 -11.41 -5.36 -20.56
N ILE A 109 -10.72 -5.65 -19.47
CA ILE A 109 -9.53 -6.50 -19.44
C ILE A 109 -9.98 -7.95 -19.27
N ASN A 110 -9.99 -8.68 -20.39
CA ASN A 110 -10.18 -10.12 -20.45
C ASN A 110 -9.08 -10.78 -21.31
N LYS A 111 -9.34 -11.90 -22.01
CA LYS A 111 -8.39 -12.46 -22.96
C LYS A 111 -8.07 -11.49 -24.11
N ASN A 112 -9.09 -10.74 -24.55
CA ASN A 112 -8.99 -9.67 -25.53
C ASN A 112 -9.40 -8.35 -24.86
N ILE A 113 -8.92 -7.23 -25.39
CA ILE A 113 -9.30 -5.91 -24.88
C ILE A 113 -10.56 -5.48 -25.63
N GLU A 114 -11.67 -5.34 -24.90
CA GLU A 114 -12.90 -4.73 -25.40
C GLU A 114 -13.04 -3.32 -24.79
N SER A 115 -13.83 -2.46 -25.43
CA SER A 115 -14.16 -1.16 -24.85
C SER A 115 -15.50 -0.62 -25.34
N PHE A 116 -16.01 0.38 -24.65
CA PHE A 116 -17.19 1.14 -25.05
C PHE A 116 -17.10 2.57 -24.50
N LEU A 117 -17.92 3.49 -25.00
CA LEU A 117 -17.99 4.86 -24.50
C LEU A 117 -19.32 5.14 -23.80
N GLU A 118 -19.26 6.05 -22.84
CA GLU A 118 -20.42 6.79 -22.36
C GLU A 118 -20.21 8.27 -22.64
N ILE A 119 -21.25 8.94 -23.12
CA ILE A 119 -21.18 10.31 -23.63
C ILE A 119 -22.35 11.09 -23.05
N SER A 120 -22.09 12.30 -22.59
CA SER A 120 -23.09 13.26 -22.14
C SER A 120 -23.25 14.35 -23.20
N VAL A 121 -24.48 14.51 -23.71
CA VAL A 121 -24.84 15.54 -24.70
C VAL A 121 -26.19 16.13 -24.29
N ASN A 122 -26.28 17.46 -24.21
CA ASN A 122 -27.52 18.18 -23.87
C ASN A 122 -28.23 17.63 -22.61
N LYS A 123 -27.47 17.29 -21.55
CA LYS A 123 -27.94 16.65 -20.29
C LYS A 123 -28.46 15.22 -20.44
N GLY A 124 -28.50 14.66 -21.65
CA GLY A 124 -28.76 13.25 -21.90
C GLY A 124 -27.46 12.44 -21.84
N ILE A 125 -27.49 11.29 -21.17
CA ILE A 125 -26.33 10.38 -21.12
C ILE A 125 -26.61 9.14 -21.95
N ILE A 126 -25.78 8.90 -22.97
CA ILE A 126 -25.71 7.63 -23.69
C ILE A 126 -24.98 6.64 -22.78
N LYS A 127 -25.76 5.85 -22.05
CA LYS A 127 -25.26 4.87 -21.07
C LYS A 127 -25.19 3.46 -21.65
N ASN A 128 -24.16 2.74 -21.26
CA ASN A 128 -24.08 1.31 -21.55
C ASN A 128 -24.89 0.51 -20.52
N LYS A 129 -25.60 -0.52 -21.00
CA LYS A 129 -26.40 -1.44 -20.18
C LYS A 129 -25.80 -2.84 -20.10
N ASN A 130 -24.85 -3.17 -20.98
CA ASN A 130 -24.29 -4.50 -21.09
C ASN A 130 -23.41 -4.84 -19.89
N LYS A 131 -23.27 -6.14 -19.59
CA LYS A 131 -22.37 -6.66 -18.56
C LYS A 131 -21.33 -7.56 -19.24
N TYR A 132 -20.11 -7.56 -18.73
CA TYR A 132 -18.94 -8.15 -19.39
C TYR A 132 -18.22 -9.18 -18.53
N LYS A 133 -17.48 -10.10 -19.15
CA LYS A 133 -16.56 -10.99 -18.42
C LYS A 133 -15.17 -10.32 -18.41
N GLY A 134 -14.61 -10.06 -17.23
CA GLY A 134 -13.32 -9.37 -17.10
C GLY A 134 -13.36 -8.20 -16.12
N CYS A 135 -12.21 -7.61 -15.84
CA CYS A 135 -12.12 -6.40 -15.02
C CYS A 135 -12.40 -5.17 -15.89
N VAL A 136 -13.11 -4.19 -15.35
CA VAL A 136 -13.54 -3.00 -16.10
C VAL A 136 -13.03 -1.75 -15.41
N PHE A 137 -12.38 -0.86 -16.15
CA PHE A 137 -12.05 0.49 -15.67
C PHE A 137 -12.42 1.51 -16.73
N TYR A 138 -12.50 2.79 -16.35
CA TYR A 138 -12.68 3.86 -17.32
C TYR A 138 -11.55 4.88 -17.25
N ILE A 139 -11.43 5.63 -18.34
CA ILE A 139 -10.68 6.89 -18.44
C ILE A 139 -11.67 7.97 -18.88
N ASP A 140 -11.76 9.07 -18.13
CA ASP A 140 -12.59 10.21 -18.49
C ASP A 140 -11.80 11.33 -19.18
N ILE A 141 -12.51 12.35 -19.68
CA ILE A 141 -11.91 13.50 -20.40
C ILE A 141 -10.81 14.21 -19.59
N ASN A 142 -10.89 14.17 -18.26
CA ASN A 142 -9.93 14.74 -17.33
C ASN A 142 -8.74 13.81 -17.06
N ASN A 143 -8.67 12.67 -17.75
CA ASN A 143 -7.75 11.57 -17.53
C ASN A 143 -7.90 10.91 -16.14
N THR A 144 -9.06 11.03 -15.49
CA THR A 144 -9.36 10.28 -14.27
C THR A 144 -9.49 8.81 -14.61
N ILE A 145 -8.77 7.95 -13.89
CA ILE A 145 -8.78 6.50 -14.09
C ILE A 145 -9.47 5.84 -12.89
N GLU A 146 -10.54 5.08 -13.11
CA GLU A 146 -11.29 4.44 -12.02
C GLU A 146 -11.73 3.01 -12.30
N ASP A 147 -11.70 2.16 -11.27
CA ASP A 147 -12.21 0.79 -11.34
C ASP A 147 -13.74 0.82 -11.30
N TYR A 148 -14.35 0.17 -12.29
CA TYR A 148 -15.79 0.06 -12.43
C TYR A 148 -16.24 -1.40 -12.59
N SER A 149 -15.35 -2.34 -12.26
CA SER A 149 -15.60 -3.79 -12.32
C SER A 149 -16.82 -4.18 -11.50
N TRP A 150 -17.02 -3.55 -10.33
CA TRP A 150 -18.15 -3.87 -9.45
C TRP A 150 -19.52 -3.73 -10.13
N TYR A 151 -19.66 -2.80 -11.08
CA TYR A 151 -20.91 -2.55 -11.80
C TYR A 151 -21.00 -3.39 -13.09
N PHE A 152 -20.01 -3.27 -13.98
CA PHE A 152 -20.07 -3.82 -15.33
C PHE A 152 -19.61 -5.28 -15.44
N SER A 153 -18.84 -5.78 -14.47
CA SER A 153 -18.32 -7.14 -14.53
C SER A 153 -19.33 -8.18 -14.05
N THR A 154 -19.40 -9.29 -14.79
CA THR A 154 -20.03 -10.55 -14.41
C THR A 154 -19.04 -11.50 -13.73
N ASN A 155 -17.74 -11.36 -14.04
CA ASN A 155 -16.68 -12.19 -13.52
C ASN A 155 -15.41 -11.36 -13.28
N MET A 156 -15.02 -11.25 -12.02
CA MET A 156 -13.87 -10.46 -11.57
C MET A 156 -12.71 -11.36 -11.09
N LYS A 157 -12.43 -12.43 -11.83
CA LYS A 157 -11.24 -13.27 -11.62
C LYS A 157 -9.99 -12.39 -11.76
N ASN A 158 -8.99 -12.60 -10.90
CA ASN A 158 -7.73 -11.85 -10.86
C ASN A 158 -7.85 -10.33 -10.60
N HIS A 159 -9.01 -9.85 -10.14
CA HIS A 159 -9.23 -8.42 -9.88
C HIS A 159 -8.25 -7.79 -8.88
N SER A 160 -7.76 -8.53 -7.89
CA SER A 160 -6.73 -8.02 -6.97
C SER A 160 -5.44 -7.68 -7.69
N MET A 161 -4.97 -8.55 -8.59
CA MET A 161 -3.79 -8.30 -9.43
C MET A 161 -4.06 -7.15 -10.39
N PHE A 162 -5.25 -7.09 -10.98
CA PHE A 162 -5.67 -5.99 -11.83
C PHE A 162 -5.62 -4.65 -11.11
N LEU A 163 -6.16 -4.54 -9.89
CA LEU A 163 -6.12 -3.31 -9.11
C LEU A 163 -4.69 -2.90 -8.75
N GLU A 164 -3.83 -3.87 -8.40
CA GLU A 164 -2.42 -3.61 -8.11
C GLU A 164 -1.72 -2.99 -9.31
N VAL A 165 -1.91 -3.57 -10.51
CA VAL A 165 -1.33 -3.03 -11.75
C VAL A 165 -1.96 -1.69 -12.12
N LEU A 166 -3.29 -1.58 -12.10
CA LEU A 166 -4.01 -0.35 -12.44
C LEU A 166 -3.58 0.83 -11.55
N LYS A 167 -3.30 0.58 -10.26
CA LYS A 167 -2.81 1.61 -9.32
C LYS A 167 -1.52 2.29 -9.82
N HIS A 168 -0.60 1.54 -10.43
CA HIS A 168 0.61 2.12 -11.00
C HIS A 168 0.29 3.09 -12.16
N PHE A 169 -0.65 2.73 -13.03
CA PHE A 169 -1.10 3.61 -14.12
C PHE A 169 -1.88 4.82 -13.60
N LYS A 170 -2.73 4.65 -12.58
CA LYS A 170 -3.42 5.77 -11.92
C LYS A 170 -2.42 6.81 -11.42
N ASN A 171 -1.36 6.38 -10.74
CA ASN A 171 -0.34 7.28 -10.20
C ASN A 171 0.44 8.03 -11.30
N LEU A 172 0.58 7.44 -12.48
CA LEU A 172 1.32 8.03 -13.60
C LEU A 172 0.48 8.99 -14.44
N PHE A 173 -0.80 8.68 -14.65
CA PHE A 173 -1.63 9.36 -15.65
C PHE A 173 -2.84 10.11 -15.07
N SER A 174 -3.30 9.75 -13.87
CA SER A 174 -4.54 10.30 -13.32
C SER A 174 -4.33 11.72 -12.80
N LYS A 175 -5.22 12.63 -13.18
CA LYS A 175 -5.36 13.95 -12.56
C LYS A 175 -6.40 13.90 -11.43
N PRO A 176 -6.38 14.84 -10.48
CA PRO A 176 -7.42 14.93 -9.46
C PRO A 176 -8.80 15.10 -10.10
N ASN A 177 -9.78 14.40 -9.53
CA ASN A 177 -11.13 14.32 -10.06
C ASN A 177 -11.85 15.67 -9.89
N ILE A 178 -12.17 16.31 -11.01
CA ILE A 178 -13.01 17.52 -11.06
C ILE A 178 -14.47 17.08 -11.23
N GLN A 179 -15.41 17.88 -10.71
CA GLN A 179 -16.85 17.65 -10.84
C GLN A 179 -17.19 17.17 -12.27
N ASN A 180 -17.78 15.98 -12.38
CA ASN A 180 -18.00 15.31 -13.66
C ASN A 180 -19.52 15.17 -13.93
N GLU A 181 -19.97 15.40 -15.17
CA GLU A 181 -21.39 15.31 -15.58
C GLU A 181 -22.03 13.94 -15.33
N PHE A 182 -21.23 12.88 -15.20
CA PHE A 182 -21.72 11.53 -14.91
C PHE A 182 -21.91 11.26 -13.40
N THR A 183 -21.67 12.23 -12.51
CA THR A 183 -21.75 12.03 -11.03
C THR A 183 -23.11 11.47 -10.60
N GLU A 184 -24.21 12.03 -11.10
CA GLU A 184 -25.55 11.54 -10.78
C GLU A 184 -25.78 10.10 -11.26
N LEU A 185 -25.27 9.75 -12.45
CA LEU A 185 -25.36 8.39 -12.97
C LEU A 185 -24.56 7.42 -12.10
N ASP A 186 -23.34 7.80 -11.70
CA ASP A 186 -22.48 7.00 -10.82
C ASP A 186 -23.11 6.80 -9.44
N GLU A 187 -23.77 7.81 -8.88
CA GLU A 187 -24.52 7.69 -7.64
C GLU A 187 -25.71 6.74 -7.76
N ARG A 188 -26.50 6.83 -8.84
CA ARG A 188 -27.61 5.90 -9.09
C ARG A 188 -27.10 4.46 -9.18
N ARG A 189 -26.01 4.24 -9.92
CA ARG A 189 -25.39 2.91 -10.05
C ARG A 189 -24.86 2.37 -8.72
N ARG A 190 -24.23 3.21 -7.91
CA ARG A 190 -23.70 2.82 -6.59
C ARG A 190 -24.81 2.48 -5.59
N LYS A 191 -26.01 3.04 -5.76
CA LYS A 191 -27.18 2.72 -4.91
C LYS A 191 -27.85 1.39 -5.30
N GLU A 192 -27.49 0.77 -6.42
CA GLU A 192 -28.02 -0.56 -6.78
C GLU A 192 -27.44 -1.63 -5.84
N ILE A 193 -28.32 -2.45 -5.22
CA ILE A 193 -27.89 -3.54 -4.36
C ILE A 193 -27.25 -4.65 -5.21
N PRO A 194 -26.02 -5.11 -4.89
CA PRO A 194 -25.37 -6.18 -5.61
C PRO A 194 -26.19 -7.47 -5.64
N THR A 195 -26.18 -8.14 -6.79
CA THR A 195 -26.91 -9.41 -6.99
C THR A 195 -26.10 -10.66 -6.68
N SER A 196 -24.86 -10.53 -6.19
CA SER A 196 -24.00 -11.66 -5.85
C SER A 196 -22.99 -11.34 -4.75
N ILE A 197 -22.60 -12.36 -3.99
CA ILE A 197 -21.61 -12.28 -2.90
C ILE A 197 -20.26 -11.70 -3.40
N ILE A 198 -19.81 -12.10 -4.59
CA ILE A 198 -18.55 -11.62 -5.17
C ILE A 198 -18.61 -10.11 -5.43
N LYS A 199 -19.76 -9.61 -5.88
CA LYS A 199 -19.97 -8.17 -6.06
C LYS A 199 -20.02 -7.44 -4.73
N PHE A 200 -20.67 -7.98 -3.69
CA PHE A 200 -20.64 -7.40 -2.34
C PHE A 200 -19.22 -7.24 -1.79
N LYS A 201 -18.36 -8.26 -1.93
CA LYS A 201 -16.95 -8.17 -1.48
C LYS A 201 -16.23 -6.94 -2.04
N LYS A 202 -16.56 -6.54 -3.27
CA LYS A 202 -15.90 -5.46 -4.03
C LYS A 202 -16.74 -4.20 -4.18
N HIS A 203 -17.96 -4.17 -3.63
CA HIS A 203 -18.86 -3.05 -3.78
C HIS A 203 -18.37 -1.84 -2.98
N PRO A 204 -18.43 -0.61 -3.49
CA PRO A 204 -17.95 0.57 -2.77
C PRO A 204 -18.82 0.93 -1.56
N LEU A 205 -20.14 0.75 -1.64
CA LEU A 205 -21.06 1.24 -0.60
C LEU A 205 -21.62 0.17 0.33
N TYR A 206 -21.77 -1.07 -0.14
CA TYR A 206 -22.59 -2.08 0.52
C TYR A 206 -21.75 -3.26 0.98
N CYS A 207 -22.15 -3.86 2.08
CA CYS A 207 -21.58 -5.07 2.64
C CYS A 207 -22.67 -5.96 3.24
N LEU A 208 -22.32 -7.24 3.42
CA LEU A 208 -23.10 -8.21 4.18
C LEU A 208 -22.37 -8.47 5.51
N GLU A 209 -23.11 -8.79 6.56
CA GLU A 209 -22.53 -9.09 7.87
C GLU A 209 -21.65 -10.36 7.81
N SER A 210 -22.09 -11.37 7.06
CA SER A 210 -21.34 -12.61 6.78
C SER A 210 -20.01 -12.39 6.06
N LEU A 211 -19.82 -11.23 5.43
CA LEU A 211 -18.60 -10.86 4.70
C LEU A 211 -17.64 -9.97 5.49
N LEU A 212 -18.00 -9.59 6.73
CA LEU A 212 -17.12 -8.82 7.58
C LEU A 212 -15.88 -9.65 7.96
N LYS A 213 -14.73 -8.98 8.00
CA LYS A 213 -13.51 -9.61 8.50
C LYS A 213 -13.61 -9.91 10.00
N ILE A 214 -12.74 -10.80 10.47
CA ILE A 214 -12.65 -11.14 11.90
C ILE A 214 -12.45 -9.87 12.75
N ASN A 215 -11.63 -8.94 12.28
CA ASN A 215 -11.33 -7.68 12.95
C ASN A 215 -12.30 -6.54 12.57
N GLN A 216 -13.49 -6.84 12.04
CA GLN A 216 -14.49 -5.85 11.68
C GLN A 216 -15.78 -6.06 12.45
N VAL A 217 -16.46 -4.96 12.74
CA VAL A 217 -17.78 -4.93 13.37
C VAL A 217 -18.66 -3.86 12.73
N LEU A 218 -19.97 -4.07 12.78
CA LEU A 218 -20.96 -3.09 12.38
C LEU A 218 -21.45 -2.34 13.63
N ILE A 219 -21.34 -1.01 13.66
CA ILE A 219 -21.79 -0.22 14.81
C ILE A 219 -23.32 -0.15 14.88
N ASP A 220 -23.97 0.09 13.74
CA ASP A 220 -25.42 0.29 13.67
C ASP A 220 -26.09 -0.79 12.82
N LYS A 221 -26.66 -1.80 13.50
CA LYS A 221 -27.41 -2.89 12.87
C LYS A 221 -28.83 -2.50 12.46
N LYS A 222 -29.32 -1.30 12.82
CA LYS A 222 -30.69 -0.87 12.52
C LYS A 222 -30.83 -0.28 11.12
N LEU A 223 -29.75 0.24 10.55
CA LEU A 223 -29.74 0.94 9.26
C LEU A 223 -29.64 0.01 8.05
N ILE A 224 -30.61 -0.91 7.94
CA ILE A 224 -30.71 -1.87 6.85
C ILE A 224 -31.06 -1.15 5.54
N GLN A 225 -30.25 -1.38 4.50
CA GLN A 225 -30.44 -0.79 3.17
C GLN A 225 -31.29 -1.66 2.24
N GLY A 226 -31.47 -2.92 2.61
CA GLY A 226 -32.24 -3.92 1.88
C GLY A 226 -31.82 -5.32 2.31
N TYR A 227 -32.22 -6.32 1.53
CA TYR A 227 -31.93 -7.72 1.80
C TYR A 227 -31.34 -8.41 0.58
N PHE A 228 -30.37 -9.29 0.81
CA PHE A 228 -29.81 -10.18 -0.20
C PHE A 228 -29.97 -11.62 0.28
N ARG A 229 -30.85 -12.39 -0.38
CA ARG A 229 -31.14 -13.79 -0.03
C ARG A 229 -31.49 -13.99 1.46
N GLY A 230 -32.26 -13.06 2.02
CA GLY A 230 -32.66 -13.05 3.43
C GLY A 230 -31.63 -12.44 4.40
N GLU A 231 -30.41 -12.17 3.96
CA GLU A 231 -29.39 -11.49 4.78
C GLU A 231 -29.53 -9.96 4.66
N PRO A 232 -29.50 -9.19 5.77
CA PRO A 232 -29.55 -7.74 5.71
C PRO A 232 -28.30 -7.13 5.05
N VAL A 233 -28.51 -6.09 4.25
CA VAL A 233 -27.47 -5.32 3.56
C VAL A 233 -27.19 -4.03 4.33
N PHE A 234 -25.93 -3.76 4.62
CA PHE A 234 -25.49 -2.58 5.35
C PHE A 234 -24.58 -1.68 4.53
N LEU A 235 -24.45 -0.42 4.93
CA LEU A 235 -23.46 0.49 4.35
C LEU A 235 -22.08 0.24 4.97
N LYS A 236 -21.05 0.20 4.12
CA LYS A 236 -19.65 0.06 4.53
C LYS A 236 -19.18 1.17 5.46
N LYS A 237 -19.79 2.36 5.38
CA LYS A 237 -19.47 3.50 6.27
C LYS A 237 -19.76 3.22 7.75
N TYR A 238 -20.57 2.21 8.07
CA TYR A 238 -20.87 1.79 9.45
C TYR A 238 -20.02 0.61 9.92
N ILE A 239 -19.12 0.11 9.07
CA ILE A 239 -18.13 -0.88 9.47
C ILE A 239 -16.98 -0.15 10.16
N VAL A 240 -16.63 -0.62 11.34
CA VAL A 240 -15.41 -0.21 12.03
C VAL A 240 -14.37 -1.32 11.91
N ASP A 241 -13.18 -0.92 11.49
CA ASP A 241 -11.99 -1.75 11.61
C ASP A 241 -11.51 -1.72 13.06
N LEU A 242 -11.55 -2.87 13.70
CA LEU A 242 -10.98 -3.11 15.01
C LEU A 242 -9.52 -3.58 14.87
N LYS A 243 -8.74 -3.35 15.92
CA LYS A 243 -7.36 -3.81 16.02
C LYS A 243 -7.14 -4.54 17.34
N SER A 244 -6.18 -5.44 17.38
CA SER A 244 -5.88 -6.20 18.59
C SER A 244 -5.23 -5.31 19.65
N ASP A 245 -5.33 -5.72 20.91
CA ASP A 245 -4.55 -5.18 22.02
C ASP A 245 -3.04 -5.05 21.68
N LYS A 246 -2.44 -6.10 21.12
CA LYS A 246 -1.03 -6.11 20.69
C LYS A 246 -0.74 -5.06 19.60
N TYR A 247 -1.69 -4.81 18.69
CA TYR A 247 -1.53 -3.77 17.68
C TYR A 247 -1.50 -2.39 18.35
N PHE A 248 -2.45 -2.11 19.24
CA PHE A 248 -2.52 -0.84 19.94
C PHE A 248 -1.31 -0.61 20.84
N TYR A 249 -0.85 -1.64 21.54
CA TYR A 249 0.37 -1.58 22.36
C TYR A 249 1.59 -1.18 21.52
N LYS A 250 1.78 -1.78 20.35
CA LYS A 250 2.85 -1.38 19.41
C LYS A 250 2.73 0.07 18.93
N HIS A 251 1.52 0.62 18.92
CA HIS A 251 1.24 2.01 18.56
C HIS A 251 1.14 2.92 19.80
N GLY A 252 1.64 2.48 20.96
CA GLY A 252 1.71 3.29 22.16
C GLY A 252 0.37 3.54 22.83
N LYS A 253 -0.60 2.62 22.67
CA LYS A 253 -1.94 2.70 23.24
C LYS A 253 -2.32 1.45 24.02
N ILE A 254 -3.17 1.61 25.03
CA ILE A 254 -3.74 0.53 25.84
C ILE A 254 -5.26 0.67 25.94
N PRO A 255 -6.00 -0.40 26.25
CA PRO A 255 -7.42 -0.30 26.57
C PRO A 255 -7.65 0.67 27.75
N LYS A 256 -8.62 1.57 27.60
CA LYS A 256 -9.04 2.49 28.67
C LYS A 256 -9.48 1.71 29.89
N LYS A 257 -9.28 2.29 31.07
CA LYS A 257 -9.81 1.73 32.32
C LYS A 257 -11.09 2.46 32.75
N ILE A 258 -12.15 1.69 32.99
CA ILE A 258 -13.39 2.15 33.62
C ILE A 258 -13.50 1.41 34.96
N ASP A 259 -13.62 2.17 36.06
CA ASP A 259 -13.67 1.62 37.43
C ASP A 259 -12.49 0.69 37.77
N GLY A 260 -11.29 1.04 37.27
CA GLY A 260 -10.07 0.27 37.48
C GLY A 260 -9.94 -1.01 36.65
N LYS A 261 -10.91 -1.32 35.77
CA LYS A 261 -10.89 -2.48 34.87
C LYS A 261 -10.78 -2.02 33.42
N ASP A 262 -10.07 -2.80 32.61
CA ASP A 262 -10.00 -2.55 31.17
C ASP A 262 -11.41 -2.58 30.56
N VAL A 263 -11.67 -1.65 29.65
CA VAL A 263 -12.86 -1.62 28.82
C VAL A 263 -13.05 -2.98 28.13
N SER A 264 -14.29 -3.46 28.13
CA SER A 264 -14.65 -4.68 27.40
C SER A 264 -14.35 -4.52 25.91
N PRO A 265 -13.65 -5.49 25.28
CA PRO A 265 -13.35 -5.42 23.85
C PRO A 265 -14.62 -5.42 23.02
N SER A 266 -14.59 -4.72 21.88
CA SER A 266 -15.69 -4.70 20.91
C SER A 266 -15.96 -6.09 20.31
N LYS A 267 -14.93 -6.94 20.20
CA LYS A 267 -15.04 -8.29 19.67
C LYS A 267 -13.95 -9.20 20.24
N ILE A 268 -14.29 -10.45 20.50
CA ILE A 268 -13.35 -11.50 20.92
C ILE A 268 -13.42 -12.63 19.90
N TYR A 269 -12.27 -13.11 19.43
CA TYR A 269 -12.18 -14.25 18.52
C TYR A 269 -10.93 -15.08 18.85
N LYS A 270 -11.12 -16.35 19.24
CA LYS A 270 -10.02 -17.24 19.65
C LYS A 270 -9.06 -16.55 20.65
N ASP A 271 -9.63 -15.99 21.71
CA ASP A 271 -8.93 -15.24 22.77
C ASP A 271 -8.26 -13.92 22.35
N LEU A 272 -8.24 -13.59 21.06
CA LEU A 272 -7.80 -12.28 20.59
C LEU A 272 -8.88 -11.24 20.87
N LYS A 273 -8.50 -10.21 21.63
CA LYS A 273 -9.35 -9.07 21.97
C LYS A 273 -9.16 -7.96 20.95
N PHE A 274 -10.25 -7.49 20.38
CA PHE A 274 -10.26 -6.42 19.38
C PHE A 274 -10.97 -5.18 19.92
N TYR A 275 -10.32 -4.04 19.74
CA TYR A 275 -10.75 -2.73 20.22
C TYR A 275 -10.94 -1.76 19.05
N SER A 276 -11.81 -0.78 19.22
CA SER A 276 -11.85 0.41 18.37
C SER A 276 -10.94 1.50 18.93
N GLU A 277 -10.65 2.53 18.13
CA GLU A 277 -9.85 3.69 18.57
C GLU A 277 -10.45 4.40 19.79
N ASP A 278 -11.77 4.43 19.92
CA ASP A 278 -12.44 5.11 21.03
C ASP A 278 -12.29 4.38 22.37
N GLN A 279 -11.96 3.08 22.33
CA GLN A 279 -11.80 2.21 23.52
C GLN A 279 -10.38 2.21 24.09
N VAL A 280 -9.45 2.88 23.43
CA VAL A 280 -8.03 2.91 23.82
C VAL A 280 -7.58 4.32 24.16
N GLU A 281 -6.52 4.41 24.95
CA GLU A 281 -5.86 5.65 25.34
C GLU A 281 -4.35 5.50 25.20
N ASP A 282 -3.65 6.64 25.17
CA ASP A 282 -2.20 6.64 25.08
C ASP A 282 -1.57 6.05 26.34
N ILE A 283 -0.53 5.24 26.15
CA ILE A 283 0.23 4.69 27.26
C ILE A 283 0.93 5.83 27.99
N LEU A 284 0.74 5.87 29.31
CA LEU A 284 1.44 6.76 30.22
C LEU A 284 2.18 5.91 31.24
N LEU A 285 3.50 5.86 31.13
CA LEU A 285 4.36 5.16 32.08
C LEU A 285 4.93 6.16 33.08
N GLU A 286 4.62 5.97 34.36
CA GLU A 286 5.12 6.84 35.42
C GLU A 286 6.63 6.70 35.61
N ASP A 287 7.14 5.47 35.56
CA ASP A 287 8.53 5.16 35.85
C ASP A 287 9.09 4.00 35.01
N MET A 288 10.42 3.80 35.08
CA MET A 288 11.10 2.64 34.49
C MET A 288 10.66 1.33 35.14
N SER A 289 10.63 0.26 34.35
CA SER A 289 10.27 -1.08 34.85
C SER A 289 11.31 -1.60 35.86
N LEU A 290 10.99 -2.63 36.65
CA LEU A 290 11.98 -3.28 37.52
C LEU A 290 12.97 -4.17 36.75
N SER A 291 12.56 -4.65 35.57
CA SER A 291 13.40 -5.43 34.67
C SER A 291 14.47 -4.55 34.04
N LEU A 292 15.67 -5.06 33.76
CA LEU A 292 16.70 -4.29 33.02
C LEU A 292 16.27 -3.93 31.59
N VAL A 293 15.27 -4.62 31.05
CA VAL A 293 14.76 -4.44 29.69
C VAL A 293 13.36 -3.83 29.75
N GLN A 294 13.11 -2.88 28.86
CA GLN A 294 11.80 -2.25 28.69
C GLN A 294 11.47 -2.06 27.21
N ASP A 295 10.20 -2.22 26.85
CA ASP A 295 9.74 -2.11 25.46
C ASP A 295 9.78 -0.65 24.98
N TYR A 296 10.30 -0.44 23.78
CA TYR A 296 10.29 0.84 23.06
C TYR A 296 9.83 0.61 21.62
N LEU A 297 8.52 0.54 21.45
CA LEU A 297 7.86 0.31 20.14
C LEU A 297 7.22 1.60 19.60
N HIS A 298 6.95 2.56 20.51
CA HIS A 298 6.36 3.85 20.23
C HIS A 298 6.89 4.90 21.24
N PRO A 299 6.96 6.20 20.89
CA PRO A 299 7.34 7.26 21.83
C PRO A 299 6.60 7.27 23.17
N ASN A 300 5.33 6.86 23.19
CA ASN A 300 4.52 6.76 24.42
C ASN A 300 5.03 5.68 25.40
N HIS A 301 5.99 4.83 25.00
CA HIS A 301 6.64 3.89 25.91
C HIS A 301 7.78 4.51 26.71
N ILE A 302 8.12 5.79 26.47
CA ILE A 302 9.12 6.51 27.26
C ILE A 302 8.45 6.92 28.59
N PRO A 303 8.98 6.50 29.75
CA PRO A 303 8.45 6.96 31.03
C PRO A 303 8.55 8.48 31.19
N LEU A 304 7.60 9.09 31.91
CA LEU A 304 7.44 10.54 32.02
C LEU A 304 8.72 11.27 32.44
N ASN A 305 9.47 10.70 33.39
CA ASN A 305 10.71 11.27 33.92
C ASN A 305 11.98 10.77 33.24
N CYS A 306 11.83 10.06 32.12
CA CYS A 306 12.92 9.45 31.39
C CYS A 306 13.14 10.08 30.02
N VAL A 307 14.28 9.75 29.43
CA VAL A 307 14.63 10.08 28.06
C VAL A 307 15.18 8.84 27.39
N TYR A 308 14.85 8.70 26.10
CA TYR A 308 15.43 7.70 25.23
C TYR A 308 16.74 8.24 24.64
N ILE A 309 17.82 7.51 24.84
CA ILE A 309 19.11 7.78 24.19
C ILE A 309 19.40 6.60 23.27
N GLN A 310 19.79 6.90 22.04
CA GLN A 310 20.26 5.89 21.10
C GLN A 310 21.72 6.19 20.72
N ASN A 311 22.64 5.48 21.35
CA ASN A 311 24.07 5.52 21.01
C ASN A 311 24.66 4.11 21.06
N GLU A 312 25.78 3.86 20.37
CA GLU A 312 26.43 2.55 20.40
C GLU A 312 27.09 2.25 21.76
N TYR A 313 27.40 3.29 22.54
CA TYR A 313 28.12 3.20 23.80
C TYR A 313 27.27 3.51 25.04
N ASP A 314 25.99 3.80 24.87
CA ASP A 314 25.12 4.25 25.96
C ASP A 314 25.05 3.23 27.12
N GLU A 315 24.80 1.96 26.82
CA GLU A 315 24.74 0.88 27.82
C GLU A 315 26.06 0.73 28.59
N ILE A 316 27.19 0.81 27.87
CA ILE A 316 28.53 0.71 28.47
C ILE A 316 28.77 1.89 29.43
N ILE A 317 28.36 3.09 29.04
CA ILE A 317 28.58 4.32 29.80
C ILE A 317 27.67 4.36 31.02
N CYS A 318 26.38 4.05 30.87
CA CYS A 318 25.46 3.93 31.99
C CYS A 318 25.99 2.93 33.04
N LYS A 319 26.51 1.77 32.59
CA LYS A 319 27.12 0.79 33.47
C LYS A 319 28.37 1.30 34.19
N LYS A 320 29.25 2.05 33.50
CA LYS A 320 30.47 2.64 34.09
C LYS A 320 30.14 3.73 35.12
N LEU A 321 29.14 4.56 34.81
CA LEU A 321 28.67 5.64 35.69
C LEU A 321 27.77 5.15 36.83
N LYS A 322 27.36 3.88 36.82
CA LYS A 322 26.38 3.30 37.75
C LYS A 322 25.07 4.09 37.79
N VAL A 323 24.66 4.62 36.64
CA VAL A 323 23.36 5.27 36.44
C VAL A 323 22.30 4.20 36.24
N ASP A 324 21.11 4.41 36.79
CA ASP A 324 19.98 3.50 36.55
C ASP A 324 19.47 3.65 35.12
N TYR A 325 19.38 2.53 34.39
CA TYR A 325 19.01 2.53 32.97
C TYR A 325 18.22 1.28 32.58
N ARG A 326 17.48 1.37 31.47
CA ARG A 326 16.77 0.24 30.87
C ARG A 326 17.16 0.07 29.41
N ARG A 327 17.48 -1.15 29.00
CA ARG A 327 17.74 -1.49 27.61
C ARG A 327 16.42 -1.48 26.84
N CYS A 328 16.37 -0.74 25.75
CA CYS A 328 15.14 -0.56 24.99
C CYS A 328 14.97 -1.70 23.97
N PHE A 329 13.95 -2.52 24.15
CA PHE A 329 13.54 -3.53 23.19
C PHE A 329 12.71 -2.90 22.06
N VAL A 330 13.17 -3.02 20.81
CA VAL A 330 12.54 -2.36 19.65
C VAL A 330 11.79 -3.35 18.74
N GLY A 331 12.00 -4.65 18.94
CA GLY A 331 11.33 -5.69 18.15
C GLY A 331 12.24 -6.89 17.91
N PHE A 332 11.93 -7.66 16.88
CA PHE A 332 12.69 -8.85 16.51
C PHE A 332 13.28 -8.72 15.10
N ASN A 333 14.52 -9.19 14.93
CA ASN A 333 15.07 -9.52 13.63
C ASN A 333 14.96 -11.04 13.46
N LYS A 334 13.97 -11.48 12.68
CA LYS A 334 13.54 -12.89 12.63
C LYS A 334 13.12 -13.36 14.03
N GLN A 335 13.95 -14.15 14.70
CA GLN A 335 13.70 -14.66 16.05
C GLN A 335 14.58 -13.97 17.11
N ASN A 336 15.52 -13.12 16.72
CA ASN A 336 16.46 -12.49 17.64
C ASN A 336 15.91 -11.15 18.12
N PRO A 337 15.82 -10.90 19.44
CA PRO A 337 15.39 -9.62 19.97
C PRO A 337 16.41 -8.52 19.62
N ILE A 338 15.91 -7.36 19.23
CA ILE A 338 16.69 -6.18 18.91
C ILE A 338 16.59 -5.22 20.09
N TYR A 339 17.74 -4.91 20.68
CA TYR A 339 17.88 -3.86 21.68
C TYR A 339 18.59 -2.67 21.04
N LYS A 340 18.02 -1.48 21.16
CA LYS A 340 18.60 -0.24 20.64
C LYS A 340 18.33 0.89 21.59
N GLY A 341 19.39 1.47 22.11
CA GLY A 341 19.28 2.59 23.03
C GLY A 341 18.92 2.17 24.44
N VAL A 342 18.86 3.17 25.31
CA VAL A 342 18.52 3.04 26.72
C VAL A 342 17.52 4.12 27.15
N PHE A 343 16.68 3.79 28.12
CA PHE A 343 16.00 4.78 28.95
C PHE A 343 16.87 5.12 30.15
N ILE A 344 17.00 6.41 30.42
CA ILE A 344 17.61 6.93 31.65
C ILE A 344 16.73 8.04 32.22
N TYR A 345 16.88 8.36 33.50
CA TYR A 345 16.22 9.52 34.08
C TYR A 345 16.77 10.83 33.50
N LYS A 346 15.87 11.82 33.34
CA LYS A 346 16.22 13.18 32.88
C LYS A 346 17.33 13.83 33.72
N LYS A 347 17.39 13.55 35.02
CA LYS A 347 18.40 14.10 35.93
C LYS A 347 19.83 13.63 35.59
N ASP A 348 19.97 12.43 35.03
CA ASP A 348 21.25 11.81 34.72
C ASP A 348 21.71 12.11 33.28
N LEU A 349 20.82 12.70 32.46
CA LEU A 349 21.06 12.99 31.05
C LEU A 349 22.32 13.80 30.81
N PHE A 350 22.52 14.88 31.58
CA PHE A 350 23.67 15.76 31.39
C PHE A 350 25.01 15.03 31.59
N ILE A 351 25.09 14.20 32.63
CA ILE A 351 26.31 13.44 32.93
C ILE A 351 26.51 12.39 31.84
N VAL A 352 25.48 11.60 31.53
CA VAL A 352 25.58 10.53 30.53
C VAL A 352 25.93 11.09 29.14
N SER A 353 25.34 12.21 28.71
CA SER A 353 25.63 12.81 27.41
C SER A 353 27.08 13.29 27.28
N ASN A 354 27.62 13.90 28.32
CA ASN A 354 29.01 14.37 28.31
C ASN A 354 29.99 13.19 28.23
N PHE A 355 29.76 12.14 29.01
CA PHE A 355 30.58 10.93 28.96
C PHE A 355 30.43 10.17 27.64
N ILE A 356 29.24 10.17 27.01
CA ILE A 356 29.06 9.64 25.64
C ILE A 356 29.95 10.38 24.66
N PHE A 357 29.94 11.71 24.70
CA PHE A 357 30.75 12.52 23.81
C PHE A 357 32.26 12.26 24.02
N GLU A 358 32.73 12.30 25.27
CA GLU A 358 34.14 12.05 25.59
C GLU A 358 34.58 10.63 25.24
N TYR A 359 33.74 9.63 25.51
CA TYR A 359 34.05 8.23 25.21
C TYR A 359 34.10 7.97 23.71
N PHE A 360 33.19 8.57 22.94
CA PHE A 360 33.21 8.51 21.48
C PHE A 360 34.51 9.10 20.91
N ASP A 361 34.94 10.26 21.41
CA ASP A 361 36.21 10.88 21.01
C ASP A 361 37.42 10.03 21.42
N PHE A 362 37.36 9.40 22.59
CA PHE A 362 38.40 8.47 23.05
C PHE A 362 38.51 7.24 22.14
N VAL A 363 37.39 6.59 21.79
CA VAL A 363 37.38 5.42 20.91
C VAL A 363 37.91 5.79 19.52
N LYS A 364 37.50 6.94 18.96
CA LYS A 364 38.05 7.43 17.69
C LYS A 364 39.57 7.62 17.72
N LYS A 365 40.10 8.19 18.81
CA LYS A 365 41.56 8.36 18.96
C LYS A 365 42.27 7.01 19.05
N LEU A 366 41.68 6.01 19.71
CA LEU A 366 42.21 4.66 19.75
C LEU A 366 42.23 4.00 18.37
N GLU A 367 41.14 4.09 17.60
CA GLU A 367 41.08 3.54 16.24
C GLU A 367 42.14 4.16 15.31
N ILE A 368 42.35 5.48 15.40
CA ILE A 368 43.40 6.17 14.64
C ILE A 368 44.78 5.64 15.05
N LYS A 369 45.03 5.48 16.35
CA LYS A 369 46.30 4.96 16.86
C LYS A 369 46.56 3.53 16.37
N GLU A 370 45.57 2.64 16.49
CA GLU A 370 45.67 1.26 16.00
C GLU A 370 45.94 1.21 14.49
N ARG A 371 45.28 2.08 13.72
CA ARG A 371 45.50 2.20 12.27
C ARG A 371 46.93 2.65 11.96
N ILE A 372 47.46 3.64 12.68
CA ILE A 372 48.85 4.11 12.53
C ILE A 372 49.83 2.98 12.90
N GLU A 373 49.61 2.29 14.01
CA GLU A 373 50.44 1.15 14.42
C GLU A 373 50.46 0.04 13.36
N GLN A 374 49.32 -0.23 12.73
CA GLN A 374 49.23 -1.20 11.65
C GLN A 374 49.98 -0.75 10.39
N ILE A 375 49.90 0.54 10.05
CA ILE A 375 50.67 1.15 8.95
C ILE A 375 52.17 1.02 9.22
N VAL A 376 52.62 1.37 10.42
CA VAL A 376 54.04 1.24 10.82
C VAL A 376 54.51 -0.22 10.73
N LYS A 377 53.74 -1.17 11.28
CA LYS A 377 54.04 -2.62 11.16
C LYS A 377 54.16 -3.07 9.71
N ASN A 378 53.32 -2.55 8.81
CA ASN A 378 53.40 -2.87 7.38
C ASN A 378 54.63 -2.26 6.71
N TRP A 379 54.99 -1.02 7.05
CA TRP A 379 56.22 -0.37 6.57
C TRP A 379 57.48 -1.09 7.04
N GLU A 380 57.51 -1.58 8.28
CA GLU A 380 58.63 -2.38 8.79
C GLU A 380 58.80 -3.69 8.01
N LYS A 381 57.69 -4.38 7.71
CA LYS A 381 57.70 -5.60 6.87
C LYS A 381 58.23 -5.29 5.48
N LEU A 382 57.74 -4.23 4.84
CA LEU A 382 58.21 -3.78 3.52
C LEU A 382 59.71 -3.47 3.55
N THR A 383 60.18 -2.73 4.54
CA THR A 383 61.59 -2.36 4.70
C THR A 383 62.47 -3.60 4.88
N LYS A 384 62.03 -4.59 5.66
CA LYS A 384 62.72 -5.88 5.82
C LYS A 384 62.80 -6.63 4.48
N LEU A 385 61.73 -6.65 3.69
CA LEU A 385 61.71 -7.25 2.35
C LEU A 385 62.65 -6.52 1.38
N CYS A 386 62.62 -5.19 1.32
CA CYS A 386 63.52 -4.40 0.48
C CYS A 386 64.99 -4.62 0.85
N LYS A 387 65.32 -4.67 2.15
CA LYS A 387 66.69 -5.01 2.62
C LYS A 387 67.11 -6.41 2.18
N ARG A 388 66.22 -7.40 2.26
CA ARG A 388 66.47 -8.78 1.79
C ARG A 388 66.70 -8.80 0.27
N TYR A 389 65.86 -8.11 -0.49
CA TYR A 389 65.99 -8.03 -1.95
C TYR A 389 67.29 -7.33 -2.37
N LYS A 390 67.66 -6.22 -1.71
CA LYS A 390 68.95 -5.54 -1.93
C LYS A 390 70.13 -6.49 -1.66
N LYS A 391 70.10 -7.25 -0.56
CA LYS A 391 71.13 -8.26 -0.23
C LYS A 391 71.20 -9.37 -1.29
N LEU A 392 70.07 -9.83 -1.81
CA LEU A 392 70.03 -10.83 -2.87
C LEU A 392 70.60 -10.28 -4.18
N ARG A 393 70.21 -9.06 -4.57
CA ARG A 393 70.74 -8.38 -5.76
C ARG A 393 72.26 -8.23 -5.68
N THR A 394 72.80 -7.74 -4.57
CA THR A 394 74.27 -7.62 -4.39
C THR A 394 75.01 -8.96 -4.42
N ARG A 395 74.33 -10.09 -4.21
CA ARG A 395 74.93 -11.43 -4.31
C ARG A 395 74.86 -12.03 -5.71
N LEU A 396 73.93 -11.54 -6.54
CA LEU A 396 73.70 -12.06 -7.90
C LEU A 396 74.44 -11.25 -8.98
N GLY A 397 75.05 -10.11 -8.62
CA GLY A 397 75.67 -9.16 -9.56
C GLY A 397 74.79 -7.93 -9.73
#